data_AF-A0A7G2K1M2-F1
#
_entry.id   AF-A0A7G2K1M2-F1
#
_cell.length_a   1.000
_cell.length_b   1.000
_cell.length_c   1.000
_cell.angle_alpha   90.00
_cell.angle_beta   90.00
_cell.angle_gamma   90.00
#
_symmetry.space_group_name_H-M   'P 1'
#
loop_
_entity.id
_entity.type
_entity.pdbx_description
1 polymer ?
#
loop_
_entity_poly.entity_id
_entity_poly.type
_entity_poly.pdbx_seq_one_letter_code
_entity_poly.pdbx_strand_id
1 'polypeptide(L)'
;IEKDGKKYAKTKAESNDQLSGPYLFMPNKKGYQANLWSQRDLTSETKQINLDLTKHLELGKTQHDLSYGGLWSEMEKSMTNLAGDTPLNVKWWAQYPHNCGTFLPPSTMTPNAKPTLNPERRSTLCNNVNVFSFLIPVKTKTGALYFINN
;
A
#
# COMPACT_ATOMS: atom_id res chain seq x y z
N ILE A 1 -20.22 30.44 -8.45
CA ILE A 1 -20.89 29.23 -8.98
C ILE A 1 -21.75 28.68 -7.86
N GLU A 2 -22.99 28.29 -8.14
CA GLU A 2 -23.88 27.69 -7.14
C GLU A 2 -23.99 26.19 -7.42
N LYS A 3 -23.68 25.38 -6.42
CA LYS A 3 -23.76 23.92 -6.49
C LYS A 3 -24.32 23.42 -5.16
N ASP A 4 -25.36 22.57 -5.23
CA ASP A 4 -26.05 22.02 -4.06
C ASP A 4 -26.49 23.10 -3.05
N GLY A 5 -27.03 24.22 -3.55
CA GLY A 5 -27.52 25.35 -2.73
C GLY A 5 -26.44 26.17 -2.02
N LYS A 6 -25.14 25.90 -2.28
CA LYS A 6 -24.03 26.67 -1.72
C LYS A 6 -23.37 27.53 -2.79
N LYS A 7 -23.15 28.82 -2.47
CA LYS A 7 -22.45 29.77 -3.34
C LYS A 7 -20.93 29.68 -3.13
N TYR A 8 -20.23 29.31 -4.19
CA TYR A 8 -18.76 29.24 -4.22
C TYR A 8 -18.19 30.43 -4.99
N ALA A 9 -17.09 30.99 -4.47
CA ALA A 9 -16.31 32.00 -5.16
C ALA A 9 -15.78 31.42 -6.48
N LYS A 10 -15.96 32.17 -7.58
CA LYS A 10 -15.42 31.82 -8.89
C LYS A 10 -14.18 32.69 -9.12
N THR A 11 -13.05 32.07 -9.44
CA THR A 11 -11.89 32.80 -9.97
C THR A 11 -12.23 33.34 -11.35
N LYS A 12 -11.80 34.56 -11.66
CA LYS A 12 -12.01 35.17 -12.97
C LYS A 12 -11.33 34.30 -14.04
N ALA A 13 -12.08 33.90 -15.06
CA ALA A 13 -11.52 33.22 -16.23
C ALA A 13 -10.78 34.27 -17.08
N GLU A 14 -9.53 34.00 -17.44
CA GLU A 14 -8.69 34.93 -18.21
C GLU A 14 -9.01 34.92 -19.72
N SER A 15 -9.71 33.89 -20.22
CA SER A 15 -10.14 33.78 -21.63
C SER A 15 -11.44 32.95 -21.78
N ASN A 16 -11.96 32.83 -23.00
CA ASN A 16 -13.17 32.03 -23.33
C ASN A 16 -12.85 30.63 -23.90
N ASP A 17 -11.59 30.19 -23.82
CA ASP A 17 -11.12 28.91 -24.35
C ASP A 17 -11.19 27.78 -23.30
N GLN A 18 -11.15 26.50 -23.69
CA GLN A 18 -11.19 25.34 -22.77
C GLN A 18 -10.05 25.31 -21.73
N LEU A 19 -9.03 26.14 -21.97
CA LEU A 19 -7.85 26.36 -21.12
C LEU A 19 -8.04 27.50 -20.10
N SER A 20 -9.23 28.11 -20.02
CA SER A 20 -9.49 29.33 -19.22
C SER A 20 -10.01 29.07 -17.81
N GLY A 21 -9.77 27.88 -17.28
CA GLY A 21 -9.93 27.62 -15.85
C GLY A 21 -8.87 28.39 -15.04
N PRO A 22 -9.05 28.53 -13.72
CA PRO A 22 -7.95 28.96 -12.86
C PRO A 22 -6.73 28.06 -13.10
N TYR A 23 -5.66 28.63 -13.62
CA TYR A 23 -4.38 27.93 -13.71
C TYR A 23 -3.83 27.75 -12.31
N LEU A 24 -3.79 26.50 -11.84
CA LEU A 24 -2.96 26.16 -10.69
C LEU A 24 -1.51 26.15 -11.18
N PHE A 25 -0.78 27.23 -10.91
CA PHE A 25 0.65 27.29 -11.19
C PHE A 25 1.38 26.33 -10.27
N MET A 26 1.60 25.10 -10.75
CA MET A 26 2.45 24.13 -10.08
C MET A 26 3.89 24.31 -10.57
N PRO A 27 4.89 24.39 -9.68
CA PRO A 27 6.28 24.46 -10.11
C PRO A 27 6.64 23.23 -10.95
N ASN A 28 7.09 23.44 -12.18
CA ASN A 28 7.46 22.36 -13.12
C ASN A 28 8.98 22.28 -13.36
N LYS A 29 9.76 23.05 -12.60
CA LYS A 29 11.22 23.15 -12.72
C LYS A 29 11.90 22.23 -11.71
N LYS A 30 13.17 21.90 -11.99
CA LYS A 30 14.04 21.21 -11.03
C LYS A 30 14.09 22.01 -9.72
N GLY A 31 13.95 21.32 -8.59
CA GLY A 31 13.82 21.94 -7.27
C GLY A 31 12.39 21.99 -6.73
N TYR A 32 11.38 21.59 -7.51
CA TYR A 32 10.05 21.34 -6.97
C TYR A 32 10.09 20.22 -5.93
N GLN A 33 9.65 20.53 -4.70
CA GLN A 33 9.52 19.55 -3.63
C GLN A 33 8.12 18.95 -3.64
N ALA A 34 8.02 17.70 -4.09
CA ALA A 34 6.81 16.90 -3.94
C ALA A 34 6.67 16.39 -2.49
N ASN A 35 5.44 16.12 -2.04
CA ASN A 35 5.20 15.50 -0.72
C ASN A 35 5.43 14.00 -0.79
N LEU A 36 6.70 13.63 -0.94
CA LEU A 36 7.14 12.25 -1.03
C LEU A 36 7.05 11.59 0.36
N TRP A 37 6.51 10.38 0.39
CA TRP A 37 6.46 9.56 1.59
C TRP A 37 6.89 8.14 1.26
N SER A 38 7.42 7.45 2.27
CA SER A 38 7.72 6.03 2.20
C SER A 38 7.32 5.35 3.49
N GLN A 39 6.71 4.18 3.37
CA GLN A 39 6.32 3.31 4.46
C GLN A 39 6.94 1.93 4.23
N ARG A 40 7.40 1.31 5.32
CA ARG A 40 8.08 0.02 5.29
C ARG A 40 7.44 -0.88 6.33
N ASP A 41 6.78 -1.94 5.87
CA ASP A 41 6.11 -2.89 6.74
C ASP A 41 6.82 -4.24 6.66
N LEU A 42 7.28 -4.73 7.81
CA LEU A 42 7.87 -6.07 7.96
C LEU A 42 6.80 -7.01 8.50
N THR A 43 6.38 -7.98 7.69
CA THR A 43 5.44 -9.01 8.08
C THR A 43 6.20 -10.26 8.56
N SER A 44 5.89 -10.73 9.77
CA SER A 44 6.45 -11.95 10.33
C SER A 44 5.31 -12.88 10.73
N GLU A 45 5.16 -13.99 10.03
CA GLU A 45 4.17 -15.03 10.32
C GLU A 45 4.87 -16.24 10.94
N THR A 46 4.34 -16.75 12.04
CA THR A 46 4.88 -17.93 12.72
C THR A 46 3.77 -18.96 12.91
N LYS A 47 4.03 -20.20 12.48
CA LYS A 47 3.17 -21.37 12.66
C LYS A 47 3.90 -22.34 13.57
N GLN A 48 3.23 -22.86 14.59
CA GLN A 48 3.81 -23.80 15.56
C GLN A 48 2.83 -24.95 15.82
N ILE A 49 3.38 -26.15 15.93
CA ILE A 49 2.67 -27.38 16.30
C ILE A 49 3.49 -28.07 17.38
N ASN A 50 2.85 -28.33 18.52
CA ASN A 50 3.44 -29.05 19.64
C ASN A 50 2.64 -30.34 19.84
N LEU A 51 3.34 -31.46 19.99
CA LEU A 51 2.76 -32.77 20.23
C LEU A 51 3.44 -33.38 21.45
N ASP A 52 2.70 -33.55 22.54
CA ASP A 52 3.21 -34.10 23.80
C ASP A 52 2.50 -35.42 24.13
N LEU A 53 3.28 -36.44 24.46
CA LEU A 53 2.79 -37.75 24.88
C LEU A 53 3.45 -38.15 26.19
N THR A 54 2.62 -38.58 27.15
CA THR A 54 3.09 -39.15 28.42
C THR A 54 2.58 -40.58 28.52
N LYS A 55 3.47 -41.49 28.87
CA LYS A 55 3.17 -42.91 29.08
C LYS A 55 3.50 -43.29 30.52
N HIS A 56 2.49 -43.76 31.23
CA HIS A 56 2.64 -44.32 32.57
C HIS A 56 2.92 -45.82 32.48
N LEU A 57 4.00 -46.27 33.13
CA LEU A 57 4.44 -47.68 33.16
C LEU A 57 4.54 -48.13 34.62
N GLU A 58 3.80 -49.19 34.95
CA GLU A 58 3.89 -49.85 36.25
C GLU A 58 4.63 -51.19 36.08
N LEU A 59 5.85 -51.28 36.59
CA LEU A 59 6.63 -52.53 36.64
C LEU A 59 6.77 -52.98 38.09
N GLY A 60 5.91 -53.90 38.54
CA GLY A 60 5.99 -54.47 39.88
C GLY A 60 5.67 -53.45 40.98
N LYS A 61 6.70 -52.98 41.72
CA LYS A 61 6.58 -51.96 42.79
C LYS A 61 7.08 -50.57 42.37
N THR A 62 7.55 -50.41 41.14
CA THR A 62 8.12 -49.15 40.64
C THR A 62 7.22 -48.53 39.57
N GLN A 63 6.92 -47.24 39.75
CA GLN A 63 6.19 -46.41 38.81
C GLN A 63 7.20 -45.61 37.98
N HIS A 64 7.03 -45.62 36.65
CA HIS A 64 7.86 -44.86 35.72
C HIS A 64 6.98 -44.02 34.80
N ASP A 65 7.33 -42.75 34.66
CA ASP A 65 6.69 -41.82 33.73
C ASP A 65 7.64 -41.52 32.57
N LEU A 66 7.26 -41.96 31.37
CA LEU A 66 7.99 -41.64 30.15
C LEU A 66 7.22 -40.56 29.41
N SER A 67 7.76 -39.35 29.33
CA SER A 67 7.19 -38.31 28.47
C SER A 67 8.09 -38.05 27.26
N TYR A 68 7.48 -37.92 26.10
CA TYR A 68 8.17 -37.58 24.85
C TYR A 68 7.30 -36.64 24.04
N GLY A 69 7.94 -35.71 23.35
CA GLY A 69 7.24 -34.69 22.60
C GLY A 69 8.00 -34.21 21.39
N GLY A 70 7.28 -33.54 20.49
CA GLY A 70 7.79 -32.95 19.28
C GLY A 70 7.29 -31.52 19.11
N LEU A 71 8.20 -30.64 18.69
CA LEU A 71 7.93 -29.26 18.32
C LEU A 71 8.24 -29.11 16.83
N TRP A 72 7.32 -28.51 16.09
CA TRP A 72 7.57 -28.04 14.74
C TRP A 72 7.14 -26.58 14.62
N SER A 73 8.01 -25.74 14.07
CA SER A 73 7.76 -24.33 13.84
C SER A 73 8.21 -23.92 12.44
N GLU A 74 7.36 -23.18 11.74
CA GLU A 74 7.68 -22.51 10.49
C GLU A 74 7.49 -21.00 10.68
N MET A 75 8.51 -20.22 10.31
CA MET A 75 8.48 -18.77 10.36
C MET A 75 8.76 -18.22 8.97
N GLU A 76 7.88 -17.33 8.51
CA GLU A 76 7.98 -16.63 7.24
C GLU A 76 8.13 -15.13 7.50
N LYS A 77 9.18 -14.53 6.92
CA LYS A 77 9.42 -13.09 7.00
C LYS A 77 9.40 -12.51 5.61
N SER A 78 8.58 -11.48 5.41
CA SER A 78 8.47 -10.72 4.18
C SER A 78 8.41 -9.23 4.47
N MET A 79 8.83 -8.40 3.52
CA MET A 79 8.83 -6.95 3.69
C MET A 79 8.18 -6.29 2.50
N THR A 80 7.19 -5.44 2.76
CA THR A 80 6.50 -4.65 1.75
C THR A 80 6.90 -3.20 1.94
N ASN A 81 7.44 -2.59 0.90
CA ASN A 81 7.75 -1.17 0.90
C ASN A 81 6.73 -0.46 0.01
N LEU A 82 6.17 0.61 0.56
CA LEU A 82 5.29 1.54 -0.13
C LEU A 82 6.05 2.85 -0.27
N ALA A 83 6.03 3.45 -1.45
CA ALA A 83 6.42 4.84 -1.59
C ALA A 83 5.47 5.55 -2.53
N GLY A 84 5.32 6.84 -2.34
CA GLY A 84 4.40 7.62 -3.10
C GLY A 84 4.61 9.11 -2.93
N ASP A 85 3.82 9.87 -3.67
CA ASP A 85 3.64 11.30 -3.45
C ASP A 85 2.17 11.59 -3.19
N THR A 86 1.94 12.61 -2.38
CA THR A 86 0.60 13.14 -2.11
C THR A 86 0.51 14.60 -2.53
N PRO A 87 -0.68 15.08 -2.91
CA PRO A 87 -0.88 16.48 -3.22
C PRO A 87 -0.66 17.33 -1.97
N LEU A 88 0.09 18.42 -2.14
CA LEU A 88 0.28 19.44 -1.11
C LEU A 88 -0.96 20.31 -0.98
N ASN A 89 -1.19 20.84 0.22
CA ASN A 89 -2.22 21.85 0.49
C ASN A 89 -3.66 21.47 0.12
N VAL A 90 -4.00 20.17 0.18
CA VAL A 90 -5.39 19.71 0.03
C VAL A 90 -6.27 20.42 1.06
N LYS A 91 -7.24 21.20 0.57
CA LYS A 91 -8.27 21.84 1.39
C LYS A 91 -9.59 21.09 1.25
N TRP A 92 -10.31 20.93 2.36
CA TRP A 92 -11.60 20.23 2.41
C TRP A 92 -12.69 20.91 1.58
N TRP A 93 -12.55 22.22 1.31
CA TRP A 93 -13.52 23.02 0.56
C TRP A 93 -13.23 23.08 -0.96
N ALA A 94 -12.10 22.54 -1.43
CA ALA A 94 -11.73 22.57 -2.84
C ALA A 94 -12.36 21.39 -3.61
N GLN A 95 -12.71 21.63 -4.87
CA GLN A 95 -13.20 20.59 -5.77
C GLN A 95 -12.00 19.92 -6.46
N TYR A 96 -11.91 18.60 -6.35
CA TYR A 96 -10.88 17.78 -6.98
C TYR A 96 -11.44 17.04 -8.19
N PRO A 97 -10.60 16.69 -9.18
CA PRO A 97 -11.04 15.87 -10.30
C PRO A 97 -11.54 14.52 -9.80
N HIS A 98 -12.65 14.05 -10.38
CA HIS A 98 -13.28 12.78 -10.00
C HIS A 98 -12.39 11.56 -10.34
N ASN A 99 -11.47 11.71 -11.29
CA ASN A 99 -10.50 10.69 -11.66
C ASN A 99 -9.09 11.29 -11.73
N CYS A 100 -8.08 10.42 -11.57
CA CYS A 100 -6.68 10.80 -11.61
C CYS A 100 -6.07 10.75 -13.02
N GLY A 101 -6.90 10.49 -14.03
CA GLY A 101 -6.49 10.42 -15.42
C GLY A 101 -6.25 11.81 -15.98
N THR A 102 -5.12 11.99 -16.65
CA THR A 102 -4.93 13.17 -17.49
C THR A 102 -5.29 12.77 -18.92
N PHE A 103 -6.13 13.55 -19.57
CA PHE A 103 -6.56 13.26 -20.94
C PHE A 103 -5.78 14.14 -21.91
N LEU A 104 -5.29 13.53 -22.98
CA LEU A 104 -4.76 14.29 -24.11
C LEU A 104 -5.92 15.01 -24.80
N PRO A 105 -5.71 16.26 -25.24
CA PRO A 105 -6.70 16.93 -26.05
C PRO A 105 -6.98 16.10 -27.31
N PRO A 106 -8.23 16.11 -27.83
CA PRO A 106 -8.56 15.50 -29.11
C PRO A 106 -7.56 15.90 -30.19
N SER A 107 -7.14 14.95 -31.02
CA SER A 107 -6.30 15.26 -32.17
C SER A 107 -7.00 16.29 -33.06
N THR A 108 -6.30 17.37 -33.41
CA THR A 108 -6.82 18.40 -34.33
C THR A 108 -7.03 17.88 -35.76
N MET A 109 -6.51 16.69 -36.07
CA MET A 109 -6.65 16.02 -37.36
C MET A 109 -8.00 15.31 -37.53
N THR A 110 -8.75 15.07 -36.45
CA THR A 110 -10.02 14.35 -36.47
C THR A 110 -11.09 15.12 -35.71
N PRO A 111 -11.95 15.88 -36.42
CA PRO A 111 -13.11 16.52 -35.82
C PRO A 111 -13.96 15.44 -35.13
N ASN A 112 -14.21 15.60 -33.83
CA ASN A 112 -14.95 14.67 -32.94
C ASN A 112 -14.16 13.50 -32.32
N ALA A 113 -12.83 13.50 -32.37
CA ALA A 113 -12.06 12.54 -31.58
C ALA A 113 -12.33 12.69 -30.08
N LYS A 114 -12.56 11.58 -29.38
CA LYS A 114 -12.70 11.60 -27.92
C LYS A 114 -11.33 11.84 -27.26
N PRO A 115 -11.26 12.59 -26.16
CA PRO A 115 -10.03 12.71 -25.37
C PRO A 115 -9.52 11.33 -24.97
N THR A 116 -8.24 11.06 -25.20
CA THR A 116 -7.62 9.78 -24.88
C THR A 116 -6.86 9.88 -23.56
N LEU A 117 -6.92 8.85 -22.73
CA LEU A 117 -6.19 8.83 -21.46
C LEU A 117 -4.67 8.81 -21.75
N ASN A 118 -3.91 9.68 -21.09
CA ASN A 118 -2.46 9.64 -21.11
C ASN A 118 -1.96 8.65 -20.05
N PRO A 119 -1.37 7.50 -20.42
CA PRO A 119 -0.87 6.53 -19.45
C PRO A 119 0.38 7.01 -18.69
N GLU A 120 1.13 7.96 -19.26
CA GLU A 120 2.37 8.49 -18.69
C GLU A 120 2.13 9.63 -17.69
N ARG A 121 0.91 10.20 -17.66
CA ARG A 121 0.60 11.36 -16.82
C ARG A 121 -0.60 11.10 -15.94
N ARG A 122 -0.39 11.30 -14.65
CA ARG A 122 -1.44 11.31 -13.62
C ARG A 122 -1.62 12.72 -13.09
N SER A 123 -2.83 13.01 -12.61
CA SER A 123 -3.13 14.29 -11.98
C SER A 123 -2.26 14.49 -10.75
N THR A 124 -1.61 15.64 -10.63
CA THR A 124 -0.83 16.04 -9.45
C THR A 124 -1.68 16.27 -8.20
N LEU A 125 -3.01 16.26 -8.35
CA LEU A 125 -3.98 16.37 -7.27
C LEU A 125 -4.40 15.00 -6.70
N CYS A 126 -3.77 13.93 -7.17
CA CYS A 126 -4.02 12.57 -6.69
C CYS A 126 -2.79 12.00 -6.01
N ASN A 127 -3.03 11.09 -5.06
CA ASN A 127 -1.94 10.27 -4.52
C ASN A 127 -1.45 9.31 -5.59
N ASN A 128 -0.13 9.23 -5.75
CA ASN A 128 0.47 8.10 -6.44
C ASN A 128 1.11 7.20 -5.39
N VAL A 129 0.88 5.90 -5.52
CA VAL A 129 1.44 4.88 -4.63
C VAL A 129 2.07 3.81 -5.49
N ASN A 130 3.30 3.45 -5.14
CA ASN A 130 4.04 2.37 -5.76
C ASN A 130 4.42 1.36 -4.66
N VAL A 131 4.21 0.09 -4.95
CA VAL A 131 4.53 -1.03 -4.07
C VAL A 131 5.77 -1.73 -4.62
N PHE A 132 6.79 -1.90 -3.78
CA PHE A 132 7.99 -2.65 -4.13
C PHE A 132 8.49 -3.45 -2.92
N SER A 133 9.29 -4.48 -3.18
CA SER A 133 9.96 -5.27 -2.15
C SER A 133 11.46 -5.25 -2.39
N PHE A 134 12.23 -5.04 -1.31
CA PHE A 134 13.68 -5.21 -1.32
C PHE A 134 14.12 -6.56 -0.76
N LEU A 135 13.36 -7.14 0.17
CA LEU A 135 13.71 -8.41 0.80
C LEU A 135 13.01 -9.55 0.07
N ILE A 136 13.81 -10.52 -0.37
CA ILE A 136 13.30 -11.82 -0.81
C ILE A 136 12.66 -12.48 0.42
N PRO A 137 11.39 -12.95 0.35
CA PRO A 137 10.75 -13.64 1.46
C PRO A 137 11.59 -14.84 1.91
N VAL A 138 11.83 -14.96 3.21
CA VAL A 138 12.61 -16.05 3.79
C VAL A 138 11.71 -16.93 4.65
N LYS A 139 11.82 -18.25 4.44
CA LYS A 139 11.13 -19.27 5.23
C LYS A 139 12.15 -20.05 6.05
N THR A 140 11.97 -20.08 7.37
CA THR A 140 12.79 -20.86 8.29
C THR A 140 11.93 -21.92 8.96
N LYS A 141 12.37 -23.18 8.90
CA LYS A 141 11.71 -24.31 9.53
C LYS A 141 12.59 -24.81 10.67
N THR A 142 12.00 -24.98 11.84
CA THR A 142 12.66 -25.50 13.04
C THR A 142 11.85 -26.67 13.57
N GLY A 143 12.51 -27.78 13.88
CA GLY A 143 11.89 -28.94 14.50
C GLY A 143 12.75 -29.46 15.63
N ALA A 144 12.13 -29.92 16.70
CA ALA A 144 12.82 -30.54 17.83
C ALA A 144 12.01 -31.74 18.34
N LEU A 145 12.73 -32.78 18.76
CA LEU A 145 12.19 -33.91 19.51
C LEU A 145 12.82 -33.89 20.90
N TYR A 146 12.03 -34.08 21.93
CA TYR A 146 12.53 -34.14 23.31
C TYR A 146 11.96 -35.32 24.08
N PHE A 147 12.76 -35.81 25.02
CA PHE A 147 12.42 -36.91 25.92
C PHE A 147 12.60 -36.41 27.35
N ILE A 148 11.61 -36.65 28.18
CA ILE A 148 11.60 -36.34 29.60
C ILE A 148 11.52 -37.67 30.34
N ASN A 149 12.53 -37.91 31.17
CA ASN A 149 12.61 -39.05 32.06
C ASN A 149 12.53 -38.49 33.48
N ASN A 150 11.49 -38.87 34.23
CA ASN A 150 11.26 -38.43 35.60
C ASN A 150 11.34 -39.63 36.55
#